data_AF-A0A2T0MQI7-F1
#
_entry.id   AF-A0A2T0MQI7-F1
#
_cell.length_a   1.000
_cell.length_b   1.000
_cell.length_c   1.000
_cell.angle_alpha   90.00
_cell.angle_beta   90.00
_cell.angle_gamma   90.00
#
_symmetry.space_group_name_H-M   'P 1'
#
loop_
_entity.id
_entity.type
_entity.pdbx_description
1 polymer ?
#
loop_
_entity_poly.entity_id
_entity_poly.type
_entity_poly.pdbx_seq_one_letter_code
_entity_poly.pdbx_strand_id
1 'polypeptide(L)'
;MSIFQVVVPGVLLASALSALPASAHASGDEVYLAAGLRGAGEVGTTGDKDGRSTVVLKISGDEITFAIRWNRIGTPTAAHVHLGARGVNGEIKLNLITTPMPKGVLGVSGTVKAGPDVVNALLAGPDGFYANLHDAKHPKGALRGQFHRLSKPIDLRGVLHGSNQATLSAGASGAQEVQENDGKKRGDQDGQAVWWLRRSGSALAYTASWSKLGAVTNGHVHKGAAGKNGPVVADLFAGSLPANLTGVAGETPLSGKIAKRITDEPGGYYTNLHTTDFAGGAVRGQLSDQKFTHPRAVTADVRRGSQIYSCTRQPSGAFASTQLGVTAKLRRGIDHSFVTPAAGPPQWIAPDGSAVRGTVVTKTPNGDGNIPELVLDAAQTGAKTGLLAHATQILRLNTVGGVAPTGACKPGSEVKVAYGSDYLFLG
;
A
#
# COMPACT_ATOMS: atom_id res chain seq x y z
N MET A 1 -83.32 9.16 43.92
CA MET A 1 -83.34 7.87 43.20
C MET A 1 -81.99 7.67 42.55
N SER A 2 -81.27 6.66 43.02
CA SER A 2 -79.87 6.34 42.71
C SER A 2 -79.65 6.00 41.26
N ILE A 3 -78.57 6.53 40.66
CA ILE A 3 -77.87 5.90 39.53
C ILE A 3 -76.37 5.94 39.81
N PHE A 4 -75.74 4.80 39.59
CA PHE A 4 -74.45 4.33 40.08
C PHE A 4 -73.23 5.08 39.53
N GLN A 5 -72.26 5.36 40.41
CA GLN A 5 -70.86 5.61 40.04
C GLN A 5 -70.19 4.27 39.68
N VAL A 6 -69.67 4.17 38.46
CA VAL A 6 -68.71 3.12 38.08
C VAL A 6 -67.32 3.75 38.05
N VAL A 7 -66.50 3.38 39.03
CA VAL A 7 -65.06 3.67 39.06
C VAL A 7 -64.37 2.55 38.28
N VAL A 8 -63.73 2.88 37.16
CA VAL A 8 -62.86 1.95 36.43
C VAL A 8 -61.43 2.09 36.99
N PRO A 9 -60.79 1.01 37.47
CA PRO A 9 -59.42 1.08 37.95
C PRO A 9 -58.45 1.25 36.76
N GLY A 10 -57.57 2.25 36.85
CA GLY A 10 -56.49 2.47 35.89
C GLY A 10 -55.47 1.32 35.97
N VAL A 11 -55.36 0.56 34.89
CA VAL A 11 -54.28 -0.41 34.69
C VAL A 11 -53.04 0.34 34.20
N LEU A 12 -52.00 0.38 35.03
CA LEU A 12 -50.65 0.77 34.63
C LEU A 12 -50.09 -0.31 33.69
N LEU A 13 -50.07 -0.06 32.38
CA LEU A 13 -49.28 -0.86 31.44
C LEU A 13 -47.80 -0.49 31.63
N ALA A 14 -47.07 -1.33 32.35
CA ALA A 14 -45.61 -1.33 32.31
C ALA A 14 -45.17 -1.79 30.91
N SER A 15 -44.66 -0.86 30.10
CA SER A 15 -44.06 -1.16 28.81
C SER A 15 -42.72 -1.86 29.05
N ALA A 16 -42.72 -3.19 29.07
CA ALA A 16 -41.49 -3.96 29.01
C ALA A 16 -40.85 -3.72 27.63
N LEU A 17 -39.84 -2.84 27.56
CA LEU A 17 -38.96 -2.73 26.42
C LEU A 17 -38.20 -4.06 26.29
N SER A 18 -38.71 -4.96 25.45
CA SER A 18 -37.93 -6.11 24.99
C SER A 18 -36.75 -5.58 24.19
N ALA A 19 -35.58 -5.53 24.81
CA ALA A 19 -34.33 -5.31 24.10
C ALA A 19 -34.14 -6.50 23.14
N LEU A 20 -34.42 -6.28 21.86
CA LEU A 20 -34.01 -7.18 20.81
C LEU A 20 -32.48 -7.33 20.92
N PRO A 21 -31.93 -8.56 20.93
CA PRO A 21 -30.49 -8.71 20.82
C PRO A 21 -30.07 -8.03 19.53
N ALA A 22 -29.21 -7.01 19.66
CA ALA A 22 -28.56 -6.38 18.53
C ALA A 22 -27.94 -7.50 17.69
N SER A 23 -28.45 -7.64 16.48
CA SER A 23 -28.01 -8.66 15.54
C SER A 23 -26.50 -8.59 15.40
N ALA A 24 -25.85 -9.75 15.55
CA ALA A 24 -24.46 -9.93 15.18
C ALA A 24 -24.24 -9.28 13.81
N HIS A 25 -23.30 -8.32 13.74
CA HIS A 25 -22.92 -7.72 12.48
C HIS A 25 -22.48 -8.86 11.55
N ALA A 26 -23.27 -9.09 10.50
CA ALA A 26 -22.84 -9.84 9.34
C ALA A 26 -21.48 -9.30 8.88
N SER A 27 -20.58 -10.19 8.44
CA SER A 27 -19.25 -9.82 7.92
C SER A 27 -19.39 -8.70 6.88
N GLY A 28 -19.11 -7.46 7.29
CA GLY A 28 -19.18 -6.30 6.41
C GLY A 28 -18.08 -6.39 5.36
N ASP A 29 -18.40 -5.94 4.14
CA ASP A 29 -17.45 -5.86 3.02
C ASP A 29 -16.14 -5.19 3.47
N GLU A 30 -15.01 -5.82 3.14
CA GLU A 30 -13.69 -5.29 3.43
C GLU A 30 -13.49 -3.92 2.77
N VAL A 31 -13.02 -2.93 3.52
CA VAL A 31 -12.78 -1.57 3.00
C VAL A 31 -11.30 -1.32 2.86
N TYR A 32 -10.91 -0.79 1.70
CA TYR A 32 -9.51 -0.50 1.37
C TYR A 32 -9.27 0.99 1.30
N LEU A 33 -8.23 1.46 1.99
CA LEU A 33 -7.77 2.84 1.98
C LEU A 33 -6.32 2.89 1.52
N ALA A 34 -5.93 3.90 0.75
CA ALA A 34 -4.52 4.08 0.36
C ALA A 34 -4.06 5.53 0.48
N ALA A 35 -2.79 5.71 0.80
CA ALA A 35 -2.10 6.98 0.85
C ALA A 35 -0.73 6.88 0.15
N GLY A 36 -0.38 7.91 -0.61
CA GLY A 36 0.94 8.10 -1.20
C GLY A 36 1.65 9.27 -0.54
N LEU A 37 2.69 9.00 0.23
CA LEU A 37 3.30 9.97 1.14
C LEU A 37 4.54 10.62 0.52
N ARG A 38 4.73 11.91 0.81
CA ARG A 38 5.90 12.73 0.45
C ARG A 38 6.33 13.59 1.63
N GLY A 39 7.60 13.97 1.71
CA GLY A 39 8.05 14.91 2.74
C GLY A 39 7.50 16.32 2.55
N ALA A 40 7.14 16.71 1.32
CA ALA A 40 6.40 17.95 1.05
C ALA A 40 4.97 17.95 1.65
N GLY A 41 4.47 16.79 2.07
CA GLY A 41 3.18 16.68 2.74
C GLY A 41 3.22 17.02 4.24
N GLU A 42 4.41 17.15 4.84
CA GLU A 42 4.59 17.48 6.26
C GLU A 42 4.10 18.88 6.60
N VAL A 43 3.63 19.07 7.82
CA VAL A 43 3.08 20.35 8.32
C VAL A 43 3.88 20.83 9.52
N GLY A 44 4.41 22.06 9.44
CA GLY A 44 5.21 22.68 10.50
C GLY A 44 6.64 22.14 10.63
N THR A 45 7.06 21.24 9.75
CA THR A 45 8.44 20.74 9.62
C THR A 45 8.78 20.48 8.16
N THR A 46 10.07 20.37 7.85
CA THR A 46 10.52 19.88 6.54
C THR A 46 10.67 18.37 6.62
N GLY A 47 9.88 17.64 5.83
CA GLY A 47 10.05 16.21 5.64
C GLY A 47 11.20 15.86 4.70
N ASP A 48 11.37 14.56 4.44
CA ASP A 48 12.37 14.07 3.52
C ASP A 48 12.03 14.49 2.07
N LYS A 49 12.94 15.21 1.43
CA LYS A 49 12.69 15.91 0.15
C LYS A 49 12.47 14.96 -1.03
N ASP A 50 13.17 13.83 -1.05
CA ASP A 50 13.11 12.85 -2.12
C ASP A 50 12.51 11.50 -1.70
N GLY A 51 12.26 11.35 -0.40
CA GLY A 51 11.55 10.24 0.20
C GLY A 51 10.11 10.09 -0.26
N ARG A 52 9.66 8.83 -0.29
CA ARG A 52 8.32 8.44 -0.73
C ARG A 52 7.87 7.20 0.01
N SER A 53 6.57 7.08 0.25
CA SER A 53 5.98 5.86 0.79
C SER A 53 4.60 5.60 0.21
N THR A 54 4.21 4.34 0.20
CA THR A 54 2.85 3.88 -0.06
C THR A 54 2.35 3.17 1.17
N VAL A 55 1.16 3.55 1.64
CA VAL A 55 0.47 2.91 2.76
C VAL A 55 -0.89 2.45 2.24
N VAL A 56 -1.22 1.18 2.44
CA VAL A 56 -2.55 0.63 2.16
C VAL A 56 -3.08 -0.01 3.43
N LEU A 57 -4.33 0.30 3.76
CA LEU A 57 -5.09 -0.30 4.85
C LEU A 57 -6.21 -1.16 4.27
N LYS A 58 -6.43 -2.31 4.88
CA LYS A 58 -7.59 -3.19 4.72
C LYS A 58 -8.31 -3.25 6.06
N ILE A 59 -9.56 -2.82 6.08
CA ILE A 59 -10.41 -2.74 7.27
C ILE A 59 -11.42 -3.88 7.19
N SER A 60 -11.44 -4.74 8.20
CA SER A 60 -12.38 -5.85 8.34
C SER A 60 -12.82 -5.93 9.81
N GLY A 61 -14.02 -5.41 10.11
CA GLY A 61 -14.46 -5.25 11.49
C GLY A 61 -13.53 -4.32 12.28
N ASP A 62 -12.99 -4.79 13.40
CA ASP A 62 -12.02 -4.08 14.24
C ASP A 62 -10.56 -4.28 13.80
N GLU A 63 -10.31 -5.15 12.82
CA GLU A 63 -8.96 -5.44 12.33
C GLU A 63 -8.56 -4.53 11.16
N ILE A 64 -7.42 -3.85 11.33
CA ILE A 64 -6.78 -3.02 10.31
C ILE A 64 -5.50 -3.72 9.88
N THR A 65 -5.56 -4.45 8.76
CA THR A 65 -4.36 -5.00 8.11
C THR A 65 -3.72 -3.92 7.27
N PHE A 66 -2.41 -3.75 7.35
CA PHE A 66 -1.69 -2.71 6.63
C PHE A 66 -0.50 -3.26 5.83
N ALA A 67 -0.15 -2.56 4.76
CA ALA A 67 1.12 -2.71 4.06
C ALA A 67 1.73 -1.34 3.82
N ILE A 68 3.01 -1.20 4.16
CA ILE A 68 3.78 0.04 4.01
C ILE A 68 5.03 -0.28 3.20
N ARG A 69 5.30 0.53 2.17
CA ARG A 69 6.53 0.43 1.37
C ARG A 69 7.13 1.81 1.19
N TRP A 70 8.37 2.00 1.64
CA TRP A 70 9.09 3.27 1.56
C TRP A 70 10.33 3.21 0.67
N ASN A 71 10.75 4.36 0.17
CA ASN A 71 11.96 4.50 -0.62
C ASN A 71 12.62 5.84 -0.33
N ARG A 72 13.96 5.85 -0.30
CA ARG A 72 14.78 7.05 -0.12
C ARG A 72 14.45 7.86 1.13
N ILE A 73 14.24 7.17 2.25
CA ILE A 73 14.22 7.77 3.59
C ILE A 73 15.20 7.03 4.48
N GLY A 74 15.50 7.58 5.66
CA GLY A 74 16.20 6.83 6.70
C GLY A 74 15.38 5.62 7.17
N THR A 75 16.01 4.76 7.96
CA THR A 75 15.31 3.64 8.61
C THR A 75 14.12 4.16 9.43
N PRO A 76 12.89 3.70 9.16
CA PRO A 76 11.74 4.17 9.91
C PRO A 76 11.84 3.81 11.39
N THR A 77 11.57 4.79 12.24
CA THR A 77 11.52 4.66 13.70
C THR A 77 10.09 4.49 14.21
N ALA A 78 9.12 5.05 13.48
CA ALA A 78 7.70 4.93 13.77
C ALA A 78 6.85 5.15 12.51
N ALA A 79 5.62 4.66 12.53
CA ALA A 79 4.61 4.96 11.53
C ALA A 79 3.22 4.94 12.16
N HIS A 80 2.41 5.95 11.81
CA HIS A 80 1.12 6.20 12.46
C HIS A 80 0.02 6.49 11.45
N VAL A 81 -1.23 6.31 11.89
CA VAL A 81 -2.41 6.93 11.29
C VAL A 81 -2.93 8.01 12.23
N HIS A 82 -3.12 9.21 11.71
CA HIS A 82 -3.61 10.37 12.45
C HIS A 82 -4.97 10.82 11.96
N LEU A 83 -5.77 11.41 12.85
CA LEU A 83 -6.99 12.15 12.51
C LEU A 83 -6.65 13.62 12.29
N GLY A 84 -6.62 14.06 11.04
CA GLY A 84 -6.33 15.44 10.66
C GLY A 84 -6.54 15.68 9.16
N ALA A 85 -7.26 16.75 8.84
CA ALA A 85 -7.47 17.19 7.46
C ALA A 85 -6.15 17.58 6.79
N ARG A 86 -6.19 17.73 5.45
CA ARG A 86 -5.03 18.19 4.67
C ARG A 86 -4.52 19.52 5.21
N GLY A 87 -3.21 19.58 5.51
CA GLY A 87 -2.54 20.78 6.01
C GLY A 87 -2.69 21.00 7.51
N VAL A 88 -3.31 20.06 8.24
CA VAL A 88 -3.54 20.15 9.69
C VAL A 88 -2.91 18.93 10.38
N ASN A 89 -2.16 19.19 11.45
CA ASN A 89 -1.65 18.14 12.33
C ASN A 89 -2.77 17.63 13.24
N GLY A 90 -2.66 16.36 13.64
CA GLY A 90 -3.76 15.63 14.26
C GLY A 90 -3.26 14.60 15.27
N GLU A 91 -4.15 14.14 16.14
CA GLU A 91 -3.84 13.10 17.12
C GLU A 91 -3.59 11.74 16.45
N ILE A 92 -2.71 10.93 17.07
CA ILE A 92 -2.46 9.55 16.63
C ILE A 92 -3.67 8.70 16.98
N LYS A 93 -4.21 7.97 15.99
CA LYS A 93 -5.30 7.00 16.17
C LYS A 93 -4.85 5.56 16.06
N LEU A 94 -3.82 5.27 15.27
CA LEU A 94 -3.24 3.92 15.15
C LEU A 94 -1.72 3.98 15.14
N ASN A 95 -1.09 3.08 15.90
CA ASN A 95 0.35 2.84 15.88
C ASN A 95 0.64 1.63 14.98
N LEU A 96 1.25 1.85 13.81
CA LEU A 96 1.53 0.78 12.85
C LEU A 96 2.93 0.19 13.05
N ILE A 97 3.92 1.06 13.27
CA ILE A 97 5.30 0.72 13.61
C ILE A 97 5.65 1.45 14.91
N THR A 98 6.04 0.70 15.94
CA THR A 98 6.32 1.22 17.29
C THR A 98 7.79 1.11 17.72
N THR A 99 8.60 0.38 16.95
CA THR A 99 10.04 0.25 17.19
C THR A 99 10.83 0.51 15.91
N PRO A 100 12.11 0.90 16.00
CA PRO A 100 12.95 1.09 14.82
C PRO A 100 13.07 -0.19 13.99
N MET A 101 12.92 -0.05 12.68
CA MET A 101 13.10 -1.15 11.74
C MET A 101 14.58 -1.54 11.60
N PRO A 102 14.90 -2.79 11.25
CA PRO A 102 16.25 -3.15 10.85
C PRO A 102 16.73 -2.38 9.62
N LYS A 103 18.03 -2.11 9.53
CA LYS A 103 18.65 -1.52 8.34
C LYS A 103 18.44 -2.43 7.13
N GLY A 104 18.16 -1.84 5.96
CA GLY A 104 17.92 -2.59 4.72
C GLY A 104 16.46 -3.02 4.53
N VAL A 105 15.62 -2.95 5.57
CA VAL A 105 14.17 -3.08 5.44
C VAL A 105 13.62 -1.85 4.75
N LEU A 106 12.78 -2.08 3.74
CA LEU A 106 12.17 -1.07 2.89
C LEU A 106 10.63 -1.15 2.85
N GLY A 107 10.04 -2.13 3.54
CA GLY A 107 8.60 -2.26 3.68
C GLY A 107 8.21 -3.31 4.72
N VAL A 108 7.01 -3.19 5.27
CA VAL A 108 6.41 -4.14 6.21
C VAL A 108 4.92 -4.28 5.98
N SER A 109 4.35 -5.41 6.38
CA SER A 109 2.90 -5.59 6.56
C SER A 109 2.61 -6.10 7.96
N GLY A 110 1.40 -5.84 8.45
CA GLY A 110 0.98 -6.27 9.78
C GLY A 110 -0.50 -6.01 10.03
N THR A 111 -0.94 -6.28 11.25
CA THR A 111 -2.33 -6.06 11.66
C THR A 111 -2.38 -5.35 13.00
N VAL A 112 -3.27 -4.38 13.15
CA VAL A 112 -3.60 -3.75 14.43
C VAL A 112 -5.11 -3.79 14.66
N LYS A 113 -5.54 -3.70 15.91
CA LYS A 113 -6.94 -3.52 16.26
C LYS A 113 -7.27 -2.04 16.47
N ALA A 114 -8.48 -1.66 16.12
CA ALA A 114 -9.00 -0.31 16.29
C ALA A 114 -10.35 -0.33 17.01
N GLY A 115 -10.59 0.67 17.88
CA GLY A 115 -11.90 0.84 18.50
C GLY A 115 -12.97 1.25 17.49
N PRO A 116 -14.26 1.00 17.77
CA PRO A 116 -15.36 1.26 16.84
C PRO A 116 -15.41 2.71 16.36
N ASP A 117 -15.10 3.69 17.23
CA ASP A 117 -15.09 5.10 16.86
C ASP A 117 -14.04 5.42 15.78
N VAL A 118 -12.85 4.81 15.88
CA VAL A 118 -11.77 4.98 14.91
C VAL A 118 -12.13 4.32 13.59
N VAL A 119 -12.68 3.10 13.63
CA VAL A 119 -13.16 2.38 12.43
C VAL A 119 -14.24 3.19 11.74
N ASN A 120 -15.28 3.61 12.45
CA ASN A 120 -16.40 4.37 11.89
C ASN A 120 -15.93 5.68 11.25
N ALA A 121 -15.02 6.41 11.92
CA ALA A 121 -14.47 7.64 11.37
C ALA A 121 -13.63 7.40 10.10
N LEU A 122 -12.78 6.37 10.08
CA LEU A 122 -12.01 5.97 8.88
C LEU A 122 -12.92 5.61 7.70
N LEU A 123 -14.03 4.92 7.98
CA LEU A 123 -15.00 4.52 6.96
C LEU A 123 -15.80 5.71 6.42
N ALA A 124 -16.18 6.65 7.29
CA ALA A 124 -17.03 7.78 6.95
C ALA A 124 -16.27 8.89 6.20
N GLY A 125 -15.04 9.21 6.60
CA GLY A 125 -14.27 10.33 6.06
C GLY A 125 -12.77 10.05 6.01
N PRO A 126 -12.30 9.12 5.15
CA PRO A 126 -10.89 8.74 5.11
C PRO A 126 -9.94 9.88 4.70
N ASP A 127 -10.41 10.87 3.97
CA ASP A 127 -9.63 12.07 3.60
C ASP A 127 -9.38 13.01 4.79
N GLY A 128 -10.10 12.82 5.90
CA GLY A 128 -9.81 13.41 7.21
C GLY A 128 -8.68 12.69 7.96
N PHE A 129 -8.10 11.62 7.42
CA PHE A 129 -6.99 10.87 8.02
C PHE A 129 -5.74 10.93 7.14
N TYR A 130 -4.58 10.84 7.79
CA TYR A 130 -3.30 10.71 7.09
C TYR A 130 -2.40 9.67 7.73
N ALA A 131 -1.53 9.09 6.91
CA ALA A 131 -0.41 8.31 7.39
C ALA A 131 0.83 9.17 7.51
N ASN A 132 1.67 8.88 8.50
CA ASN A 132 2.97 9.49 8.68
C ASN A 132 4.05 8.43 8.96
N LEU A 133 5.25 8.62 8.41
CA LEU A 133 6.44 7.83 8.74
C LEU A 133 7.49 8.76 9.33
N HIS A 134 8.24 8.28 10.31
CA HIS A 134 9.32 9.01 10.99
C HIS A 134 10.64 8.28 10.78
N ASP A 135 11.74 9.02 10.69
CA ASP A 135 13.08 8.46 10.76
C ASP A 135 13.96 9.29 11.71
N ALA A 136 15.20 8.87 11.94
CA ALA A 136 16.10 9.56 12.86
C ALA A 136 16.42 11.02 12.46
N LYS A 137 16.39 11.35 11.16
CA LYS A 137 16.65 12.71 10.68
C LYS A 137 15.39 13.59 10.75
N HIS A 138 14.22 12.97 10.68
CA HIS A 138 12.92 13.62 10.66
C HIS A 138 12.02 13.06 11.77
N PRO A 139 12.36 13.26 13.06
CA PRO A 139 11.60 12.70 14.17
C PRO A 139 10.16 13.26 14.25
N LYS A 140 9.93 14.46 13.71
CA LYS A 140 8.60 15.09 13.62
C LYS A 140 7.76 14.66 12.42
N GLY A 141 8.30 13.82 11.54
CA GLY A 141 7.65 13.37 10.31
C GLY A 141 8.59 13.46 9.12
N ALA A 142 8.92 12.30 8.53
CA ALA A 142 9.68 12.19 7.30
C ALA A 142 8.78 12.30 6.08
N LEU A 143 7.61 11.63 6.10
CA LEU A 143 6.67 11.56 4.98
C LEU A 143 5.21 11.58 5.47
N ARG A 144 4.36 12.39 4.84
CA ARG A 144 2.92 12.48 5.15
C ARG A 144 2.06 12.38 3.88
N GLY A 145 0.84 11.84 4.02
CA GLY A 145 -0.14 11.73 2.92
C GLY A 145 -1.54 11.33 3.40
N GLN A 146 -2.59 11.94 2.83
CA GLN A 146 -3.98 11.65 3.17
C GLN A 146 -4.43 10.29 2.63
N PHE A 147 -5.41 9.67 3.29
CA PHE A 147 -6.03 8.46 2.80
C PHE A 147 -7.14 8.74 1.78
N HIS A 148 -7.26 7.83 0.82
CA HIS A 148 -8.34 7.80 -0.15
C HIS A 148 -9.01 6.43 -0.10
N ARG A 149 -10.35 6.43 -0.17
CA ARG A 149 -11.12 5.19 -0.29
C ARG A 149 -10.94 4.58 -1.66
N LEU A 150 -10.69 3.27 -1.69
CA LEU A 150 -10.61 2.48 -2.90
C LEU A 150 -11.95 1.77 -3.17
N SER A 151 -12.24 1.55 -4.44
CA SER A 151 -13.44 0.90 -4.97
C SER A 151 -13.23 -0.58 -5.31
N LYS A 152 -11.98 -1.06 -5.27
CA LYS A 152 -11.62 -2.46 -5.51
C LYS A 152 -10.77 -3.01 -4.35
N PRO A 153 -10.88 -4.32 -4.06
CA PRO A 153 -9.94 -5.01 -3.20
C PRO A 153 -8.51 -4.93 -3.73
N ILE A 154 -7.53 -4.86 -2.81
CA ILE A 154 -6.10 -4.78 -3.13
C ILE A 154 -5.34 -5.92 -2.48
N ASP A 155 -4.41 -6.55 -3.20
CA ASP A 155 -3.47 -7.49 -2.59
C ASP A 155 -2.33 -6.73 -1.89
N LEU A 156 -2.37 -6.71 -0.55
CA LEU A 156 -1.36 -6.04 0.28
C LEU A 156 0.05 -6.62 0.09
N ARG A 157 0.20 -7.88 -0.36
CA ARG A 157 1.51 -8.46 -0.71
C ARG A 157 2.10 -7.78 -1.93
N GLY A 158 1.25 -7.31 -2.85
CA GLY A 158 1.63 -6.48 -3.99
C GLY A 158 2.21 -5.13 -3.59
N VAL A 159 1.68 -4.53 -2.52
CA VAL A 159 2.19 -3.28 -1.93
C VAL A 159 3.55 -3.51 -1.30
N LEU A 160 3.67 -4.56 -0.48
CA LEU A 160 4.90 -4.92 0.19
C LEU A 160 6.04 -5.26 -0.80
N HIS A 161 5.73 -6.02 -1.84
CA HIS A 161 6.70 -6.40 -2.87
C HIS A 161 7.12 -5.20 -3.74
N GLY A 162 6.18 -4.31 -4.02
CA GLY A 162 6.39 -3.14 -4.88
C GLY A 162 6.45 -3.49 -6.37
N SER A 163 7.14 -2.65 -7.15
CA SER A 163 6.94 -2.61 -8.60
C SER A 163 7.78 -3.61 -9.40
N ASN A 164 8.83 -4.18 -8.81
CA ASN A 164 9.76 -5.06 -9.53
C ASN A 164 9.34 -6.52 -9.35
N GLN A 165 9.45 -7.32 -10.41
CA GLN A 165 9.02 -8.72 -10.37
C GLN A 165 10.06 -9.60 -9.64
N ALA A 166 9.58 -10.56 -8.85
CA ALA A 166 10.40 -11.60 -8.28
C ALA A 166 10.80 -12.61 -9.36
N THR A 167 12.01 -13.13 -9.26
CA THR A 167 12.50 -14.20 -10.17
C THR A 167 12.62 -15.54 -9.45
N LEU A 168 12.50 -15.51 -8.11
CA LEU A 168 12.63 -16.66 -7.24
C LEU A 168 11.52 -16.64 -6.20
N SER A 169 11.10 -17.82 -5.77
CA SER A 169 10.14 -17.97 -4.67
C SER A 169 10.40 -19.21 -3.82
N ALA A 170 9.89 -19.20 -2.60
CA ALA A 170 9.82 -20.38 -1.73
C ALA A 170 8.57 -20.34 -0.85
N GLY A 171 7.91 -21.49 -0.72
CA GLY A 171 6.95 -21.74 0.36
C GLY A 171 7.67 -22.43 1.52
N ALA A 172 7.59 -21.84 2.71
CA ALA A 172 8.29 -22.29 3.90
C ALA A 172 7.33 -22.75 4.99
N SER A 173 7.65 -23.86 5.65
CA SER A 173 6.90 -24.40 6.78
C SER A 173 7.84 -25.01 7.81
N GLY A 174 7.37 -25.20 9.06
CA GLY A 174 8.20 -25.83 10.09
C GLY A 174 8.48 -27.31 9.81
N ALA A 175 7.57 -27.99 9.10
CA ALA A 175 7.77 -29.39 8.68
C ALA A 175 8.96 -29.57 7.71
N GLN A 176 9.41 -28.49 7.07
CA GLN A 176 10.57 -28.52 6.17
C GLN A 176 11.91 -28.27 6.88
N GLU A 177 11.88 -27.93 8.18
CA GLU A 177 13.10 -27.71 8.99
C GLU A 177 13.85 -29.02 9.23
N VAL A 178 15.19 -28.92 9.26
CA VAL A 178 16.06 -30.07 9.51
C VAL A 178 16.65 -29.94 10.91
N GLN A 179 16.41 -30.95 11.73
CA GLN A 179 16.86 -30.98 13.12
C GLN A 179 18.39 -31.06 13.22
N GLU A 180 18.96 -30.40 14.23
CA GLU A 180 20.39 -30.49 14.57
C GLU A 180 20.55 -30.73 16.07
N ASN A 181 21.63 -31.41 16.46
CA ASN A 181 21.96 -31.71 17.85
C ASN A 181 22.69 -30.53 18.52
N ASP A 182 22.19 -29.30 18.36
CA ASP A 182 22.77 -28.08 18.94
C ASP A 182 21.91 -27.48 20.07
N GLY A 183 20.87 -28.19 20.49
CA GLY A 183 19.95 -27.77 21.55
C GLY A 183 18.96 -26.66 21.16
N LYS A 184 18.97 -26.18 19.91
CA LYS A 184 18.02 -25.16 19.46
C LYS A 184 16.73 -25.78 18.94
N LYS A 185 15.59 -25.19 19.34
CA LYS A 185 14.28 -25.56 18.82
C LYS A 185 14.14 -25.18 17.35
N ARG A 186 13.61 -26.09 16.54
CA ARG A 186 13.36 -25.94 15.10
C ARG A 186 11.99 -26.46 14.71
N GLY A 187 11.39 -25.83 13.70
CA GLY A 187 10.17 -26.33 13.06
C GLY A 187 8.89 -25.96 13.79
N ASP A 188 8.41 -24.76 13.52
CA ASP A 188 7.11 -24.28 13.97
C ASP A 188 5.98 -24.96 13.17
N GLN A 189 5.20 -25.82 13.82
CA GLN A 189 4.37 -26.82 13.15
C GLN A 189 3.17 -26.22 12.39
N ASP A 190 2.62 -25.11 12.86
CA ASP A 190 1.54 -24.38 12.19
C ASP A 190 2.03 -23.11 11.48
N GLY A 191 3.29 -22.75 11.68
CA GLY A 191 3.99 -21.65 11.03
C GLY A 191 4.15 -21.84 9.52
N GLN A 192 3.87 -20.77 8.78
CA GLN A 192 4.02 -20.74 7.32
C GLN A 192 4.61 -19.40 6.88
N ALA A 193 5.43 -19.42 5.83
CA ALA A 193 5.87 -18.22 5.15
C ALA A 193 5.97 -18.41 3.63
N VAL A 194 5.84 -17.31 2.89
CA VAL A 194 6.14 -17.26 1.46
C VAL A 194 7.18 -16.20 1.22
N TRP A 195 8.16 -16.54 0.40
CA TRP A 195 9.26 -15.68 0.01
C TRP A 195 9.24 -15.39 -1.47
N TRP A 196 9.61 -14.16 -1.81
CA TRP A 196 9.85 -13.67 -3.16
C TRP A 196 11.17 -12.94 -3.21
N LEU A 197 12.06 -13.35 -4.12
CA LEU A 197 13.39 -12.77 -4.23
C LEU A 197 13.74 -12.45 -5.68
N ARG A 198 14.65 -11.50 -5.84
CA ARG A 198 15.27 -11.18 -7.12
C ARG A 198 16.65 -10.57 -6.92
N ARG A 199 17.51 -10.73 -7.91
CA ARG A 199 18.75 -9.94 -7.97
C ARG A 199 18.42 -8.46 -8.20
N SER A 200 19.07 -7.57 -7.45
CA SER A 200 18.93 -6.11 -7.54
C SER A 200 20.33 -5.48 -7.60
N GLY A 201 20.93 -5.42 -8.81
CA GLY A 201 22.31 -4.97 -8.96
C GLY A 201 23.30 -5.84 -8.15
N SER A 202 24.00 -5.24 -7.19
CA SER A 202 24.90 -5.89 -6.22
C SER A 202 24.21 -6.25 -4.89
N ALA A 203 22.89 -6.39 -4.91
CA ALA A 203 22.07 -6.76 -3.77
C ALA A 203 21.09 -7.89 -4.14
N LEU A 204 20.55 -8.54 -3.11
CA LEU A 204 19.41 -9.42 -3.20
C LEU A 204 18.21 -8.70 -2.59
N ALA A 205 17.19 -8.45 -3.41
CA ALA A 205 15.93 -7.93 -2.94
C ALA A 205 15.03 -9.09 -2.51
N TYR A 206 14.34 -8.91 -1.40
CA TYR A 206 13.48 -9.93 -0.83
C TYR A 206 12.16 -9.34 -0.35
N THR A 207 11.15 -10.19 -0.30
CA THR A 207 9.87 -9.96 0.34
C THR A 207 9.43 -11.27 0.98
N ALA A 208 8.98 -11.21 2.22
CA ALA A 208 8.37 -12.33 2.93
C ALA A 208 7.01 -11.92 3.48
N SER A 209 6.07 -12.85 3.48
CA SER A 209 4.88 -12.78 4.30
C SER A 209 4.72 -14.09 5.05
N TRP A 210 4.24 -14.02 6.29
CA TRP A 210 4.07 -15.19 7.15
C TRP A 210 2.75 -15.14 7.91
N SER A 211 2.35 -16.30 8.40
CA SER A 211 1.17 -16.49 9.25
C SER A 211 1.50 -17.49 10.35
N LYS A 212 0.87 -17.32 11.52
CA LYS A 212 1.03 -18.22 12.67
C LYS A 212 2.49 -18.40 13.09
N LEU A 213 3.24 -17.31 13.08
CA LEU A 213 4.57 -17.25 13.67
C LEU A 213 4.57 -16.25 14.81
N GLY A 214 5.36 -16.53 15.84
CA GLY A 214 5.72 -15.55 16.86
C GLY A 214 6.56 -14.40 16.29
N ALA A 215 7.08 -13.55 17.17
CA ALA A 215 7.91 -12.42 16.76
C ALA A 215 9.15 -12.89 15.99
N VAL A 216 9.24 -12.48 14.71
CA VAL A 216 10.31 -12.85 13.80
C VAL A 216 11.57 -12.04 14.13
N THR A 217 12.72 -12.72 14.24
CA THR A 217 13.98 -12.13 14.71
C THR A 217 15.00 -11.90 13.60
N ASN A 218 14.97 -12.72 12.55
CA ASN A 218 15.84 -12.61 11.38
C ASN A 218 15.34 -13.52 10.24
N GLY A 219 15.96 -13.35 9.08
CA GLY A 219 15.75 -14.22 7.93
C GLY A 219 17.00 -14.33 7.07
N HIS A 220 17.20 -15.51 6.48
CA HIS A 220 18.43 -15.87 5.77
C HIS A 220 18.13 -16.58 4.45
N VAL A 221 19.12 -16.57 3.56
CA VAL A 221 19.28 -17.59 2.51
C VAL A 221 20.50 -18.44 2.85
N HIS A 222 20.33 -19.75 2.82
CA HIS A 222 21.37 -20.74 3.03
C HIS A 222 21.70 -21.50 1.74
N LYS A 223 22.92 -22.04 1.64
CA LYS A 223 23.30 -22.98 0.59
C LYS A 223 23.13 -24.42 1.08
N GLY A 224 22.05 -25.07 0.67
CA GLY A 224 21.75 -26.46 1.00
C GLY A 224 20.62 -27.01 0.15
N ALA A 225 20.75 -28.27 -0.26
CA ALA A 225 19.69 -29.00 -0.95
C ALA A 225 18.52 -29.31 0.00
N ALA A 226 17.40 -29.77 -0.56
CA ALA A 226 16.26 -30.24 0.23
C ALA A 226 16.69 -31.30 1.25
N GLY A 227 16.27 -31.12 2.51
CA GLY A 227 16.60 -32.02 3.61
C GLY A 227 18.02 -31.91 4.15
N LYS A 228 18.82 -30.91 3.74
CA LYS A 228 20.18 -30.68 4.26
C LYS A 228 20.36 -29.23 4.70
N ASN A 229 20.88 -29.05 5.92
CA ASN A 229 21.35 -27.75 6.38
C ASN A 229 22.66 -27.36 5.70
N GLY A 230 22.91 -26.06 5.64
CA GLY A 230 24.15 -25.52 5.09
C GLY A 230 24.40 -24.08 5.53
N PRO A 231 25.53 -23.49 5.12
CA PRO A 231 25.93 -22.17 5.59
C PRO A 231 24.98 -21.07 5.10
N VAL A 232 24.84 -20.02 5.90
CA VAL A 232 24.21 -18.76 5.48
C VAL A 232 25.04 -18.15 4.36
N VAL A 233 24.39 -17.77 3.27
CA VAL A 233 25.01 -17.06 2.14
C VAL A 233 24.46 -15.66 1.93
N ALA A 234 23.33 -15.32 2.54
CA ALA A 234 22.81 -13.96 2.59
C ALA A 234 22.00 -13.74 3.88
N ASP A 235 22.38 -12.71 4.63
CA ASP A 235 21.57 -12.16 5.73
C ASP A 235 20.52 -11.23 5.13
N LEU A 236 19.26 -11.64 5.09
CA LEU A 236 18.19 -10.84 4.50
C LEU A 236 17.86 -9.67 5.43
N PHE A 237 17.64 -9.95 6.70
CA PHE A 237 17.55 -8.95 7.76
C PHE A 237 17.91 -9.56 9.11
N ALA A 238 18.36 -8.71 10.04
CA ALA A 238 18.67 -9.09 11.40
C ALA A 238 18.12 -8.05 12.39
N GLY A 239 17.44 -8.53 13.44
CA GLY A 239 16.84 -7.71 14.49
C GLY A 239 15.35 -8.00 14.62
N SER A 240 14.88 -8.10 15.86
CA SER A 240 13.48 -8.41 16.17
C SER A 240 12.54 -7.41 15.54
N LEU A 241 11.60 -7.94 14.75
CA LEU A 241 10.49 -7.20 14.19
C LEU A 241 9.37 -7.10 15.24
N PRO A 242 8.57 -6.00 15.25
CA PRO A 242 7.36 -5.92 16.07
C PRO A 242 6.45 -7.14 15.86
N ALA A 243 5.86 -7.63 16.96
CA ALA A 243 5.04 -8.85 16.95
C ALA A 243 3.76 -8.73 16.10
N ASN A 244 3.30 -7.51 15.81
CA ASN A 244 2.14 -7.26 14.96
C ASN A 244 2.44 -7.38 13.45
N LEU A 245 3.71 -7.56 13.07
CA LEU A 245 4.11 -7.69 11.67
C LEU A 245 3.94 -9.12 11.16
N THR A 246 3.48 -9.21 9.92
CA THR A 246 3.22 -10.44 9.16
C THR A 246 3.92 -10.44 7.82
N GLY A 247 4.76 -9.44 7.55
CA GLY A 247 5.57 -9.39 6.35
C GLY A 247 6.65 -8.33 6.38
N VAL A 248 7.69 -8.55 5.60
CA VAL A 248 8.85 -7.66 5.47
C VAL A 248 9.35 -7.65 4.03
N ALA A 249 9.83 -6.52 3.57
CA ALA A 249 10.54 -6.38 2.30
C ALA A 249 11.81 -5.57 2.51
N GLY A 250 12.85 -5.87 1.73
CA GLY A 250 14.11 -5.15 1.83
C GLY A 250 15.10 -5.52 0.74
N GLU A 251 16.30 -4.98 0.88
CA GLU A 251 17.44 -5.33 0.04
C GLU A 251 18.68 -5.51 0.93
N THR A 252 19.41 -6.60 0.68
CA THR A 252 20.68 -6.89 1.37
C THR A 252 21.82 -6.95 0.36
N PRO A 253 23.00 -6.35 0.64
CA PRO A 253 24.17 -6.50 -0.21
C PRO A 253 24.53 -7.98 -0.43
N LEU A 254 24.78 -8.36 -1.68
CA LEU A 254 25.17 -9.72 -2.01
C LEU A 254 26.11 -9.71 -3.21
N SER A 255 27.22 -10.46 -3.11
CA SER A 255 28.17 -10.55 -4.22
C SER A 255 27.47 -11.03 -5.51
N GLY A 256 27.78 -10.40 -6.64
CA GLY A 256 27.16 -10.74 -7.92
C GLY A 256 27.35 -12.22 -8.32
N LYS A 257 28.46 -12.85 -7.89
CA LYS A 257 28.73 -14.28 -8.09
C LYS A 257 27.76 -15.17 -7.30
N ILE A 258 27.50 -14.85 -6.02
CA ILE A 258 26.55 -15.62 -5.20
C ILE A 258 25.13 -15.38 -5.72
N ALA A 259 24.74 -14.13 -5.97
CA ALA A 259 23.42 -13.81 -6.48
C ALA A 259 23.12 -14.52 -7.82
N LYS A 260 24.12 -14.60 -8.71
CA LYS A 260 24.00 -15.36 -9.96
C LYS A 260 23.79 -16.85 -9.69
N ARG A 261 24.59 -17.50 -8.83
CA ARG A 261 24.40 -18.92 -8.51
C ARG A 261 23.04 -19.23 -7.89
N ILE A 262 22.53 -18.37 -7.01
CA ILE A 262 21.17 -18.52 -6.45
C ILE A 262 20.12 -18.49 -7.59
N THR A 263 20.33 -17.65 -8.59
CA THR A 263 19.41 -17.53 -9.73
C THR A 263 19.52 -18.72 -10.70
N ASP A 264 20.74 -19.21 -10.94
CA ASP A 264 20.99 -20.29 -11.89
C ASP A 264 20.61 -21.68 -11.31
N GLU A 265 20.78 -21.86 -9.99
CA GLU A 265 20.57 -23.15 -9.30
C GLU A 265 19.72 -22.97 -8.02
N PRO A 266 18.48 -22.45 -8.11
CA PRO A 266 17.70 -22.09 -6.93
C PRO A 266 17.44 -23.28 -5.99
N GLY A 267 17.25 -24.50 -6.53
CA GLY A 267 17.05 -25.71 -5.74
C GLY A 267 18.23 -26.09 -4.82
N GLY A 268 19.40 -25.47 -4.98
CA GLY A 268 20.55 -25.61 -4.08
C GLY A 268 20.53 -24.65 -2.88
N TYR A 269 19.50 -23.82 -2.74
CA TYR A 269 19.40 -22.79 -1.71
C TYR A 269 18.02 -22.76 -1.07
N TYR A 270 17.95 -22.44 0.21
CA TYR A 270 16.68 -22.32 0.94
C TYR A 270 16.61 -21.03 1.74
N THR A 271 15.41 -20.52 1.92
CA THR A 271 15.10 -19.43 2.85
C THR A 271 14.77 -19.99 4.22
N ASN A 272 15.11 -19.24 5.26
CA ASN A 272 14.75 -19.54 6.63
C ASN A 272 14.25 -18.28 7.34
N LEU A 273 13.22 -18.42 8.20
CA LEU A 273 12.83 -17.40 9.17
C LEU A 273 13.00 -17.96 10.58
N HIS A 274 13.49 -17.11 11.47
CA HIS A 274 13.65 -17.44 12.88
C HIS A 274 12.69 -16.60 13.72
N THR A 275 12.22 -17.18 14.83
CA THR A 275 11.47 -16.47 15.86
C THR A 275 12.19 -16.61 17.20
N THR A 276 11.72 -15.91 18.24
CA THR A 276 12.25 -16.07 19.59
C THR A 276 12.17 -17.53 20.07
N ASP A 277 11.06 -18.21 19.79
CA ASP A 277 10.82 -19.58 20.26
C ASP A 277 11.56 -20.64 19.43
N PHE A 278 11.85 -20.33 18.16
CA PHE A 278 12.50 -21.24 17.22
C PHE A 278 13.80 -20.63 16.70
N ALA A 279 14.75 -20.41 17.61
CA ALA A 279 16.04 -19.80 17.31
C ALA A 279 16.88 -20.61 16.31
N GLY A 280 16.65 -21.93 16.18
CA GLY A 280 17.31 -22.78 15.18
C GLY A 280 16.70 -22.69 13.77
N GLY A 281 15.52 -22.07 13.64
CA GLY A 281 14.73 -21.97 12.40
C GLY A 281 13.26 -22.30 12.68
N ALA A 282 12.37 -21.32 12.48
CA ALA A 282 10.94 -21.50 12.64
C ALA A 282 10.33 -22.16 11.41
N VAL A 283 10.65 -21.64 10.22
CA VAL A 283 10.17 -22.16 8.93
C VAL A 283 11.27 -22.13 7.88
N ARG A 284 11.35 -23.23 7.11
CA ARG A 284 12.30 -23.42 6.00
C ARG A 284 11.55 -23.64 4.71
N GLY A 285 12.07 -23.09 3.61
CA GLY A 285 11.50 -23.29 2.26
C GLY A 285 12.57 -23.31 1.18
N GLN A 286 12.56 -24.32 0.32
CA GLN A 286 13.52 -24.42 -0.79
C GLN A 286 13.21 -23.37 -1.86
N LEU A 287 14.24 -22.67 -2.37
CA LEU A 287 14.08 -21.73 -3.47
C LEU A 287 13.78 -22.47 -4.77
N SER A 288 12.93 -21.85 -5.59
CA SER A 288 12.58 -22.30 -6.94
C SER A 288 12.48 -21.09 -7.88
N ASP A 289 12.49 -21.36 -9.18
CA ASP A 289 12.23 -20.40 -10.25
C ASP A 289 10.72 -20.30 -10.60
N GLN A 290 9.86 -20.93 -9.77
CA GLN A 290 8.42 -20.86 -9.96
C GLN A 290 7.96 -19.40 -9.90
N LYS A 291 7.35 -18.97 -11.01
CA LYS A 291 6.86 -17.61 -11.17
C LYS A 291 5.62 -17.43 -10.30
N PHE A 292 5.76 -16.66 -9.22
CA PHE A 292 4.61 -16.17 -8.48
C PHE A 292 4.06 -14.91 -9.18
N THR A 293 2.82 -14.99 -9.65
CA THR A 293 2.11 -13.83 -10.19
C THR A 293 1.12 -13.35 -9.14
N HIS A 294 1.47 -12.27 -8.44
CA HIS A 294 0.51 -11.48 -7.69
C HIS A 294 0.52 -10.04 -8.23
N PRO A 295 -0.58 -9.29 -8.08
CA PRO A 295 -0.60 -7.89 -8.46
C PRO A 295 0.51 -7.11 -7.76
N ARG A 296 1.07 -6.10 -8.43
CA ARG A 296 2.18 -5.28 -7.93
C ARG A 296 1.70 -3.88 -7.68
N ALA A 297 2.15 -3.25 -6.60
CA ALA A 297 2.02 -1.81 -6.45
C ALA A 297 3.10 -1.10 -7.29
N VAL A 298 2.67 -0.30 -8.26
CA VAL A 298 3.56 0.49 -9.11
C VAL A 298 3.44 1.95 -8.74
N THR A 299 4.56 2.55 -8.33
CA THR A 299 4.65 4.00 -8.15
C THR A 299 5.40 4.64 -9.33
N ALA A 300 4.80 5.66 -9.93
CA ALA A 300 5.36 6.36 -11.06
C ALA A 300 5.02 7.86 -10.99
N ASP A 301 6.02 8.70 -10.74
CA ASP A 301 5.82 10.14 -10.80
C ASP A 301 5.88 10.66 -12.22
N VAL A 302 5.15 11.75 -12.45
CA VAL A 302 5.23 12.53 -13.68
C VAL A 302 6.64 13.14 -13.78
N ARG A 303 7.36 12.81 -14.85
CA ARG A 303 8.67 13.41 -15.17
C ARG A 303 8.53 14.62 -16.08
N ARG A 304 7.54 14.58 -16.97
CA ARG A 304 7.13 15.67 -17.84
C ARG A 304 5.64 15.53 -18.06
N GLY A 305 4.85 16.55 -17.73
CA GLY A 305 3.40 16.49 -17.83
C GLY A 305 2.78 17.83 -18.18
N SER A 306 1.76 17.81 -19.01
CA SER A 306 0.89 18.97 -19.25
C SER A 306 -0.57 18.55 -19.31
N GLN A 307 -1.40 19.30 -18.60
CA GLN A 307 -2.85 19.33 -18.85
C GLN A 307 -3.07 20.18 -20.09
N ILE A 308 -3.91 19.70 -21.00
CA ILE A 308 -4.22 20.38 -22.26
C ILE A 308 -5.65 20.89 -22.15
N TYR A 309 -5.82 22.18 -22.37
CA TYR A 309 -7.12 22.86 -22.37
C TYR A 309 -7.40 23.45 -23.75
N SER A 310 -8.66 23.37 -24.18
CA SER A 310 -9.16 24.08 -25.36
C SER A 310 -10.19 25.12 -24.93
N CYS A 311 -10.16 26.27 -25.59
CA CYS A 311 -11.11 27.34 -25.38
C CYS A 311 -12.45 27.02 -26.06
N THR A 312 -13.46 26.71 -25.25
CA THR A 312 -14.80 26.34 -25.74
C THR A 312 -15.87 27.25 -25.19
N ARG A 313 -16.98 27.34 -25.93
CA ARG A 313 -18.15 28.13 -25.53
C ARG A 313 -18.87 27.41 -24.38
N GLN A 314 -19.05 28.11 -23.27
CA GLN A 314 -19.75 27.65 -22.08
C GLN A 314 -21.27 27.84 -22.21
N PRO A 315 -22.09 27.18 -21.38
CA PRO A 315 -23.54 27.36 -21.37
C PRO A 315 -23.99 28.82 -21.17
N SER A 316 -23.19 29.63 -20.46
CA SER A 316 -23.41 31.07 -20.29
C SER A 316 -23.17 31.91 -21.55
N GLY A 317 -22.69 31.30 -22.64
CA GLY A 317 -22.30 31.99 -23.88
C GLY A 317 -20.86 32.53 -23.86
N ALA A 318 -20.22 32.63 -22.70
CA ALA A 318 -18.82 33.04 -22.55
C ALA A 318 -17.85 31.94 -23.01
N PHE A 319 -16.60 32.30 -23.32
CA PHE A 319 -15.54 31.35 -23.67
C PHE A 319 -14.62 31.10 -22.48
N ALA A 320 -14.35 29.83 -22.20
CA ALA A 320 -13.46 29.42 -21.11
C ALA A 320 -12.65 28.16 -21.47
N SER A 321 -11.54 27.98 -20.75
CA SER A 321 -10.67 26.81 -20.87
C SER A 321 -11.36 25.54 -20.36
N THR A 322 -11.56 24.57 -21.24
CA THR A 322 -12.12 23.24 -20.91
C THR A 322 -11.10 22.14 -21.16
N GLN A 323 -11.13 21.07 -20.36
CA GLN A 323 -10.18 19.97 -20.46
C GLN A 323 -10.27 19.30 -21.84
N LEU A 324 -9.18 19.37 -22.60
CA LEU A 324 -9.04 18.68 -23.88
C LEU A 324 -8.28 17.36 -23.72
N GLY A 325 -7.30 17.28 -22.82
CA GLY A 325 -6.56 16.05 -22.61
C GLY A 325 -5.35 16.22 -21.70
N VAL A 326 -4.42 15.27 -21.82
CA VAL A 326 -3.17 15.25 -21.07
C VAL A 326 -2.08 14.67 -21.95
N THR A 327 -0.86 15.15 -21.75
CA THR A 327 0.35 14.47 -22.23
C THR A 327 1.30 14.37 -21.06
N ALA A 328 1.67 13.14 -20.67
CA ALA A 328 2.67 12.95 -19.64
C ALA A 328 3.55 11.73 -19.89
N LYS A 329 4.84 11.87 -19.55
CA LYS A 329 5.79 10.78 -19.41
C LYS A 329 6.06 10.59 -17.93
N LEU A 330 5.70 9.43 -17.41
CA LEU A 330 5.91 9.05 -16.02
C LEU A 330 7.22 8.27 -15.89
N ARG A 331 7.70 8.09 -14.65
CA ARG A 331 8.80 7.16 -14.34
C ARG A 331 8.49 5.78 -14.91
N ARG A 332 9.57 5.02 -15.22
CA ARG A 332 9.52 3.73 -15.93
C ARG A 332 9.07 3.82 -17.38
N GLY A 333 9.01 5.04 -17.92
CA GLY A 333 8.70 5.28 -19.32
C GLY A 333 7.22 5.12 -19.65
N ILE A 334 6.33 5.13 -18.66
CA ILE A 334 4.89 5.01 -18.89
C ILE A 334 4.39 6.29 -19.56
N ASP A 335 3.73 6.15 -20.71
CA ASP A 335 3.04 7.23 -21.40
C ASP A 335 1.61 7.37 -20.85
N HIS A 336 1.18 8.60 -20.61
CA HIS A 336 -0.18 8.92 -20.17
C HIS A 336 -0.83 9.95 -21.08
N SER A 337 -2.01 9.60 -21.59
CA SER A 337 -2.79 10.40 -22.54
C SER A 337 -4.28 10.10 -22.38
N PHE A 338 -5.13 10.72 -23.19
CA PHE A 338 -6.51 10.28 -23.38
C PHE A 338 -6.59 9.43 -24.65
N VAL A 339 -7.50 8.45 -24.67
CA VAL A 339 -7.75 7.62 -25.87
C VAL A 339 -8.23 8.50 -27.03
N THR A 340 -9.19 9.37 -26.74
CA THR A 340 -9.72 10.38 -27.65
C THR A 340 -9.70 11.71 -26.91
N PRO A 341 -9.11 12.78 -27.45
CA PRO A 341 -9.17 14.10 -26.82
C PRO A 341 -10.62 14.50 -26.48
N ALA A 342 -10.81 15.15 -25.32
CA ALA A 342 -12.06 15.60 -24.70
C ALA A 342 -13.10 14.53 -24.34
N ALA A 343 -13.12 13.38 -25.02
CA ALA A 343 -14.21 12.40 -24.93
C ALA A 343 -13.79 10.99 -24.46
N GLY A 344 -12.52 10.64 -24.61
CA GLY A 344 -12.01 9.31 -24.28
C GLY A 344 -11.50 9.22 -22.83
N PRO A 345 -11.49 8.00 -22.24
CA PRO A 345 -10.93 7.81 -20.91
C PRO A 345 -9.41 8.09 -20.91
N PRO A 346 -8.84 8.47 -19.76
CA PRO A 346 -7.40 8.47 -19.58
C PRO A 346 -6.84 7.06 -19.75
N GLN A 347 -5.63 6.97 -20.31
CA GLN A 347 -4.89 5.72 -20.49
C GLN A 347 -3.44 5.85 -20.05
N TRP A 348 -2.84 4.73 -19.66
CA TRP A 348 -1.44 4.58 -19.31
C TRP A 348 -0.86 3.38 -20.04
N ILE A 349 0.25 3.58 -20.76
CA ILE A 349 0.89 2.55 -21.58
C ILE A 349 2.35 2.43 -21.14
N ALA A 350 2.75 1.25 -20.68
CA ALA A 350 4.12 0.96 -20.29
C ALA A 350 4.96 0.46 -21.49
N PRO A 351 6.30 0.60 -21.45
CA PRO A 351 7.17 0.12 -22.53
C PRO A 351 7.10 -1.39 -22.82
N ASP A 352 6.66 -2.19 -21.85
CA ASP A 352 6.46 -3.64 -22.00
C ASP A 352 5.13 -4.01 -22.68
N GLY A 353 4.38 -3.02 -23.16
CA GLY A 353 3.09 -3.20 -23.83
C GLY A 353 1.91 -3.40 -22.89
N SER A 354 2.13 -3.50 -21.57
CA SER A 354 1.02 -3.49 -20.60
C SER A 354 0.40 -2.10 -20.55
N ALA A 355 -0.93 -2.04 -20.51
CA ALA A 355 -1.66 -0.77 -20.53
C ALA A 355 -2.99 -0.87 -19.80
N VAL A 356 -3.43 0.25 -19.24
CA VAL A 356 -4.72 0.39 -18.53
C VAL A 356 -5.44 1.66 -18.95
N ARG A 357 -6.76 1.63 -18.91
CA ARG A 357 -7.64 2.81 -19.00
C ARG A 357 -8.30 3.07 -17.65
N GLY A 358 -8.56 4.34 -17.33
CA GLY A 358 -9.09 4.74 -16.04
C GLY A 358 -10.51 5.30 -16.12
N THR A 359 -11.34 4.97 -15.13
CA THR A 359 -12.63 5.60 -14.89
C THR A 359 -12.59 6.29 -13.54
N VAL A 360 -12.85 7.60 -13.47
CA VAL A 360 -12.78 8.36 -12.21
C VAL A 360 -13.86 7.88 -11.24
N VAL A 361 -13.43 7.56 -10.03
CA VAL A 361 -14.28 7.14 -8.90
C VAL A 361 -14.46 8.31 -7.94
N THR A 362 -13.37 8.92 -7.50
CA THR A 362 -13.41 10.09 -6.61
C THR A 362 -12.49 11.19 -7.11
N LYS A 363 -12.83 12.42 -6.71
CA LYS A 363 -12.09 13.63 -7.01
C LYS A 363 -11.95 14.46 -5.74
N THR A 364 -10.72 14.57 -5.24
CA THR A 364 -10.42 15.25 -3.97
C THR A 364 -9.61 16.52 -4.25
N PRO A 365 -10.05 17.70 -3.79
CA PRO A 365 -9.27 18.93 -3.91
C PRO A 365 -7.87 18.80 -3.28
N ASN A 366 -6.85 19.40 -3.91
CA ASN A 366 -5.47 19.40 -3.40
C ASN A 366 -4.91 20.82 -3.24
N GLY A 367 -5.71 21.70 -2.65
CA GLY A 367 -5.40 23.12 -2.49
C GLY A 367 -5.42 23.90 -3.80
N ASP A 368 -5.31 25.22 -3.68
CA ASP A 368 -5.36 26.14 -4.80
C ASP A 368 -4.13 25.98 -5.72
N GLY A 369 -4.34 26.18 -7.02
CA GLY A 369 -3.29 26.06 -8.03
C GLY A 369 -2.93 24.62 -8.44
N ASN A 370 -3.53 23.60 -7.81
CA ASN A 370 -3.30 22.19 -8.15
C ASN A 370 -4.55 21.52 -8.71
N ILE A 371 -4.38 20.68 -9.73
CA ILE A 371 -5.47 19.80 -10.16
C ILE A 371 -5.84 18.83 -9.03
N PRO A 372 -7.11 18.38 -8.94
CA PRO A 372 -7.53 17.44 -7.90
C PRO A 372 -6.80 16.11 -7.95
N GLU A 373 -6.64 15.49 -6.78
CA GLU A 373 -6.27 14.09 -6.66
C GLU A 373 -7.45 13.21 -7.08
N LEU A 374 -7.14 12.03 -7.61
CA LEU A 374 -8.15 11.11 -8.13
C LEU A 374 -7.92 9.70 -7.62
N VAL A 375 -9.01 8.99 -7.38
CA VAL A 375 -9.05 7.52 -7.43
C VAL A 375 -9.78 7.13 -8.71
N LEU A 376 -9.23 6.17 -9.45
CA LEU A 376 -9.82 5.64 -10.68
C LEU A 376 -9.83 4.12 -10.65
N ASP A 377 -10.94 3.53 -11.11
CA ASP A 377 -11.01 2.13 -11.50
C ASP A 377 -10.16 1.92 -12.76
N ALA A 378 -9.36 0.86 -12.79
CA ALA A 378 -8.47 0.53 -13.89
C ALA A 378 -8.97 -0.68 -14.69
N ALA A 379 -9.04 -0.53 -16.01
CA ALA A 379 -9.34 -1.61 -16.94
C ALA A 379 -8.10 -1.95 -17.78
N GLN A 380 -7.63 -3.20 -17.74
CA GLN A 380 -6.54 -3.69 -18.57
C GLN A 380 -6.92 -3.58 -20.06
N THR A 381 -6.03 -3.01 -20.87
CA THR A 381 -6.22 -2.85 -22.33
C THR A 381 -5.02 -3.24 -23.17
N GLY A 382 -3.85 -3.40 -22.55
CA GLY A 382 -2.63 -3.85 -23.23
C GLY A 382 -2.31 -5.32 -22.95
N ALA A 383 -1.02 -5.65 -22.91
CA ALA A 383 -0.54 -7.00 -22.61
C ALA A 383 -1.07 -7.53 -21.27
N LYS A 384 -1.38 -8.84 -21.23
CA LYS A 384 -1.91 -9.55 -20.04
C LYS A 384 -0.90 -9.75 -18.92
N THR A 385 0.37 -9.47 -19.19
CA THR A 385 1.49 -9.51 -18.26
C THR A 385 2.29 -8.23 -18.42
N GLY A 386 2.98 -7.80 -17.37
CA GLY A 386 3.80 -6.60 -17.41
C GLY A 386 3.53 -5.67 -16.24
N LEU A 387 4.10 -4.48 -16.30
CA LEU A 387 4.10 -3.49 -15.23
C LEU A 387 2.69 -3.10 -14.79
N LEU A 388 1.79 -2.88 -15.73
CA LEU A 388 0.43 -2.39 -15.48
C LEU A 388 -0.64 -3.47 -15.61
N ALA A 389 -0.28 -4.68 -15.99
CA ALA A 389 -1.25 -5.71 -16.39
C ALA A 389 -2.25 -6.08 -15.28
N HIS A 390 -1.85 -6.03 -14.02
CA HIS A 390 -2.71 -6.43 -12.90
C HIS A 390 -3.28 -5.25 -12.11
N ALA A 391 -3.10 -4.01 -12.58
CA ALA A 391 -3.67 -2.86 -11.89
C ALA A 391 -5.19 -2.84 -12.05
N THR A 392 -5.90 -2.74 -10.93
CA THR A 392 -7.37 -2.60 -10.83
C THR A 392 -7.77 -1.23 -10.29
N GLN A 393 -6.84 -0.51 -9.66
CA GLN A 393 -7.00 0.83 -9.11
C GLN A 393 -5.82 1.72 -9.51
N ILE A 394 -6.10 2.99 -9.79
CA ILE A 394 -5.11 4.04 -10.05
C ILE A 394 -5.41 5.21 -9.14
N LEU A 395 -4.40 5.69 -8.43
CA LEU A 395 -4.47 6.95 -7.70
C LEU A 395 -3.56 7.97 -8.38
N ARG A 396 -4.10 9.18 -8.59
CA ARG A 396 -3.31 10.38 -8.90
C ARG A 396 -3.22 11.22 -7.64
N LEU A 397 -2.03 11.28 -7.05
CA LEU A 397 -1.76 11.86 -5.75
C LEU A 397 -0.69 12.97 -5.84
N ASN A 398 -0.57 13.78 -4.80
CA ASN A 398 0.49 14.78 -4.65
C ASN A 398 0.61 15.69 -5.89
N THR A 399 -0.54 16.14 -6.41
CA THR A 399 -0.59 16.94 -7.63
C THR A 399 0.02 18.32 -7.40
N VAL A 400 0.70 18.83 -8.43
CA VAL A 400 1.27 20.20 -8.44
C VAL A 400 0.94 20.85 -9.77
N GLY A 401 0.32 22.03 -9.75
CA GLY A 401 -0.02 22.75 -10.97
C GLY A 401 -1.14 22.12 -11.79
N GLY A 402 -1.16 22.45 -13.09
CA GLY A 402 -2.06 21.89 -14.08
C GLY A 402 -3.47 22.51 -14.12
N VAL A 403 -3.79 23.50 -13.29
CA VAL A 403 -5.13 24.11 -13.26
C VAL A 403 -5.43 24.85 -14.57
N ALA A 404 -6.68 24.80 -15.01
CA ALA A 404 -7.14 25.51 -16.19
C ALA A 404 -6.89 27.03 -16.07
N PRO A 405 -6.39 27.71 -17.11
CA PRO A 405 -6.21 29.16 -17.06
C PRO A 405 -7.53 29.88 -16.82
N THR A 406 -7.50 30.89 -15.97
CA THR A 406 -8.66 31.74 -15.65
C THR A 406 -8.82 32.84 -16.71
N GLY A 407 -10.05 33.34 -16.86
CA GLY A 407 -10.37 34.45 -17.76
C GLY A 407 -10.83 34.00 -19.16
N ALA A 408 -11.14 35.01 -20.00
CA ALA A 408 -11.56 34.80 -21.37
C ALA A 408 -10.41 34.24 -22.22
N CYS A 409 -10.75 33.42 -23.19
CA CYS A 409 -9.80 32.81 -24.11
C CYS A 409 -10.27 32.98 -25.56
N LYS A 410 -9.34 32.82 -26.52
CA LYS A 410 -9.67 32.89 -27.94
C LYS A 410 -10.33 31.57 -28.37
N PRO A 411 -11.52 31.57 -28.99
CA PRO A 411 -12.19 30.35 -29.43
C PRO A 411 -11.25 29.43 -30.24
N GLY A 412 -11.21 28.14 -29.87
CA GLY A 412 -10.37 27.14 -30.52
C GLY A 412 -8.88 27.18 -30.16
N SER A 413 -8.41 28.15 -29.35
CA SER A 413 -7.03 28.14 -28.87
C SER A 413 -6.81 27.01 -27.87
N GLU A 414 -5.64 26.37 -27.96
CA GLU A 414 -5.18 25.39 -26.98
C GLU A 414 -4.08 25.95 -26.09
N VAL A 415 -4.07 25.52 -24.83
CA VAL A 415 -3.04 25.86 -23.86
C VAL A 415 -2.60 24.63 -23.09
N LYS A 416 -1.29 24.49 -22.94
CA LYS A 416 -0.66 23.44 -22.15
C LYS A 416 -0.23 24.02 -20.81
N VAL A 417 -0.76 23.49 -19.72
CA VAL A 417 -0.38 23.88 -18.36
C VAL A 417 0.43 22.76 -17.74
N ALA A 418 1.66 23.06 -17.34
CA ALA A 418 2.54 22.08 -16.71
C ALA A 418 1.92 21.52 -15.43
N TYR A 419 2.07 20.22 -15.21
CA TYR A 419 1.64 19.57 -13.97
C TYR A 419 2.60 18.46 -13.55
N GLY A 420 2.63 18.20 -12.24
CA GLY A 420 3.27 17.04 -11.62
C GLY A 420 2.26 16.25 -10.80
N SER A 421 2.55 14.96 -10.59
CA SER A 421 1.83 14.10 -9.65
C SER A 421 2.60 12.80 -9.40
N ASP A 422 2.20 12.07 -8.37
CA ASP A 422 2.51 10.65 -8.21
C ASP A 422 1.33 9.81 -8.67
N TYR A 423 1.60 8.84 -9.54
CA TYR A 423 0.65 7.78 -9.84
C TYR A 423 0.99 6.53 -9.03
N LEU A 424 -0.04 5.95 -8.42
CA LEU A 424 0.02 4.67 -7.74
C LEU A 424 -0.97 3.71 -8.42
N PHE A 425 -0.45 2.64 -9.00
CA PHE A 425 -1.24 1.56 -9.59
C PHE A 425 -1.28 0.40 -8.60
N LEU A 426 -2.47 -0.01 -8.19
CA LEU A 426 -2.71 -1.09 -7.23
C LEU A 426 -3.56 -2.16 -7.89
N GLY A 427 -3.44 -3.40 -7.42
CA GLY A 427 -4.19 -4.53 -7.94
C GLY A 427 -4.41 -5.63 -6.92
#